data_AF-A0A6M2E3E4-F1
#
_entry.id   AF-A0A6M2E3E4-F1
#
_cell.length_a   1.000
_cell.length_b   1.000
_cell.length_c   1.000
_cell.angle_alpha   90.00
_cell.angle_beta   90.00
_cell.angle_gamma   90.00
#
_symmetry.space_group_name_H-M   'P 1'
#
loop_
_entity.id
_entity.type
_entity.pdbx_description
1 polymer ?
#
loop_
_entity_poly.entity_id
_entity_poly.type
_entity_poly.pdbx_seq_one_letter_code
_entity_poly.pdbx_strand_id
1 'polypeptide(L)'
;MAPLPGSPSATRLATAVLLATLLQAAATDNYDTYLATLKNVSPLITNEEMGVSFIDDLEVPYTTMEHIDSSSQWDYAANITEYNENNTNKVSNEKAKLEHEFGLTAKRFDWQNFKNESLRRLFRHVATLGLAALPDDKLENATSLSSKMA
;
A
#
# COMPACT_ATOMS: atom_id res chain seq x y z
N MET A 1 29.91 -2.32 -38.94
CA MET A 1 28.55 -2.81 -38.61
C MET A 1 28.51 -3.02 -37.11
N ALA A 2 27.92 -2.10 -36.36
CA ALA A 2 27.72 -2.22 -34.91
C ALA A 2 26.22 -1.97 -34.64
N PRO A 3 25.52 -2.83 -33.88
CA PRO A 3 24.08 -2.73 -33.72
C PRO A 3 23.70 -1.61 -32.73
N LEU A 4 22.54 -1.01 -32.99
CA LEU A 4 21.94 0.13 -32.30
C LEU A 4 21.69 -0.11 -30.79
N PRO A 5 21.82 0.91 -29.92
CA PRO A 5 21.38 0.83 -28.54
C PRO A 5 19.85 0.79 -28.47
N GLY A 6 19.33 -0.20 -27.75
CA GLY A 6 17.90 -0.51 -27.63
C GLY A 6 17.05 0.64 -27.08
N SER A 7 15.88 0.82 -27.69
CA SER A 7 14.90 1.87 -27.43
C SER A 7 14.24 1.77 -26.04
N PRO A 8 14.16 2.86 -25.25
CA PRO A 8 13.53 2.90 -23.92
C PRO A 8 11.99 2.88 -23.94
N SER A 9 11.34 2.94 -25.10
CA SER A 9 9.87 3.04 -25.19
C SER A 9 9.14 1.72 -25.01
N ALA A 10 9.74 0.59 -25.42
CA ALA A 10 9.11 -0.73 -25.32
C ALA A 10 9.01 -1.21 -23.86
N THR A 11 10.05 -0.92 -23.06
CA THR A 11 10.10 -1.28 -21.63
C THR A 11 9.04 -0.52 -20.84
N ARG A 12 8.84 0.78 -21.11
CA ARG A 12 7.84 1.62 -20.44
C ARG A 12 6.41 1.13 -20.67
N LEU A 13 6.10 0.72 -21.91
CA LEU A 13 4.79 0.16 -22.25
C LEU A 13 4.57 -1.20 -21.59
N ALA A 14 5.58 -2.08 -21.59
CA ALA A 14 5.48 -3.39 -20.93
C ALA A 14 5.29 -3.26 -19.40
N THR A 15 6.00 -2.35 -18.75
CA THR A 15 5.84 -2.08 -17.31
C THR A 15 4.51 -1.42 -16.97
N ALA A 16 4.02 -0.49 -17.80
CA ALA A 16 2.73 0.16 -17.60
C ALA A 16 1.56 -0.81 -17.77
N VAL A 17 1.65 -1.73 -18.74
CA VAL A 17 0.69 -2.84 -18.91
C VAL A 17 0.73 -3.77 -17.70
N LEU A 18 1.93 -4.13 -17.20
CA LEU A 18 2.09 -4.95 -16.00
C LEU A 18 1.49 -4.29 -14.75
N LEU A 19 1.78 -3.00 -14.52
CA LEU A 19 1.19 -2.21 -13.42
C LEU A 19 -0.33 -2.13 -13.55
N ALA A 20 -0.87 -1.86 -14.74
CA ALA A 20 -2.31 -1.82 -14.97
C ALA A 20 -2.98 -3.19 -14.74
N THR A 21 -2.33 -4.30 -15.12
CA THR A 21 -2.85 -5.65 -14.85
C THR A 21 -2.74 -6.05 -13.37
N LEU A 22 -1.68 -5.65 -12.67
CA LEU A 22 -1.53 -5.88 -11.23
C LEU A 22 -2.56 -5.08 -10.44
N LEU A 23 -2.83 -3.84 -10.85
CA LEU A 23 -3.85 -2.98 -10.24
C LEU A 23 -5.27 -3.52 -10.49
N GLN A 24 -5.55 -4.06 -11.68
CA GLN A 24 -6.82 -4.74 -11.98
C GLN A 24 -7.01 -6.05 -11.22
N ALA A 25 -5.92 -6.81 -10.99
CA ALA A 25 -5.96 -8.03 -10.18
C ALA A 25 -6.19 -7.76 -8.69
N ALA A 26 -5.67 -6.65 -8.16
CA ALA A 26 -5.94 -6.21 -6.78
C ALA A 26 -7.42 -5.82 -6.58
N ALA A 27 -8.06 -5.22 -7.60
CA ALA A 27 -9.45 -4.75 -7.53
C ALA A 27 -10.54 -5.86 -7.56
N THR A 28 -10.17 -7.15 -7.63
CA THR A 28 -11.12 -8.26 -7.80
C THR A 28 -10.93 -9.38 -6.76
N ASP A 29 -10.97 -9.08 -5.45
CA ASP A 29 -11.06 -10.04 -4.32
C ASP A 29 -10.22 -11.35 -4.44
N ASN A 30 -9.12 -11.30 -5.19
CA ASN A 30 -8.32 -12.47 -5.53
C ASN A 30 -6.87 -12.20 -5.14
N TYR A 31 -6.74 -11.95 -3.84
CA TYR A 31 -5.52 -11.61 -3.15
C TYR A 31 -4.42 -12.67 -3.34
N ASP A 32 -4.78 -13.95 -3.32
CA ASP A 32 -3.84 -15.05 -3.54
C ASP A 32 -3.24 -15.02 -4.96
N THR A 33 -4.05 -14.65 -5.96
CA THR A 33 -3.58 -14.51 -7.35
C THR A 33 -2.70 -13.28 -7.53
N TYR A 34 -3.01 -12.18 -6.84
CA TYR A 34 -2.13 -10.99 -6.79
C TYR A 34 -0.76 -11.34 -6.19
N LEU A 35 -0.72 -12.05 -5.05
CA LEU A 35 0.54 -12.49 -4.44
C LEU A 35 1.32 -13.48 -5.32
N ALA A 36 0.64 -14.38 -6.03
CA ALA A 36 1.27 -15.33 -6.95
C ALA A 36 1.87 -14.65 -8.18
N THR A 37 1.15 -13.69 -8.78
CA THR A 37 1.67 -12.88 -9.91
C THR A 37 2.85 -12.04 -9.47
N LEU A 38 2.77 -11.39 -8.30
CA LEU A 38 3.87 -10.68 -7.66
C LEU A 38 5.16 -11.53 -7.53
N LYS A 39 5.07 -12.83 -7.22
CA LYS A 39 6.27 -13.69 -7.12
C LYS A 39 6.99 -13.90 -8.47
N ASN A 40 6.30 -13.74 -9.60
CA ASN A 40 6.82 -14.03 -10.93
C ASN A 40 7.20 -12.78 -11.76
N VAL A 41 7.06 -11.57 -11.21
CA VAL A 41 7.41 -10.34 -11.94
C VAL A 41 8.92 -10.09 -11.91
N SER A 42 9.44 -9.79 -13.11
CA SER A 42 10.76 -9.27 -13.51
C SER A 42 11.34 -8.15 -12.59
N PRO A 43 12.59 -7.66 -12.80
CA PRO A 43 13.34 -6.93 -11.77
C PRO A 43 12.63 -5.68 -11.26
N LEU A 44 13.02 -5.28 -10.04
CA LEU A 44 12.47 -4.11 -9.34
C LEU A 44 12.39 -2.86 -10.25
N ILE A 45 11.35 -2.06 -10.06
CA ILE A 45 11.14 -0.81 -10.81
C ILE A 45 12.22 0.19 -10.38
N THR A 46 13.13 0.54 -11.29
CA THR A 46 14.23 1.48 -11.03
C THR A 46 13.92 2.92 -11.47
N ASN A 47 12.80 3.17 -12.15
CA ASN A 47 12.44 4.51 -12.62
C ASN A 47 11.96 5.39 -11.45
N GLU A 48 12.78 6.39 -11.10
CA GLU A 48 12.53 7.27 -9.97
C GLU A 48 11.35 8.23 -10.19
N GLU A 49 11.12 8.71 -11.42
CA GLU A 49 9.95 9.55 -11.74
C GLU A 49 8.64 8.79 -11.53
N MET A 50 8.61 7.50 -11.85
CA MET A 50 7.46 6.63 -11.56
C MET A 50 7.25 6.45 -10.06
N GLY A 51 8.33 6.43 -9.27
CA GLY A 51 8.25 6.40 -7.83
C GLY A 51 7.67 7.69 -7.24
N VAL A 52 8.01 8.85 -7.81
CA VAL A 52 7.41 10.14 -7.43
C VAL A 52 5.91 10.13 -7.70
N SER A 53 5.50 9.80 -8.92
CA SER A 53 4.06 9.73 -9.27
C SER A 53 3.29 8.76 -8.38
N PHE A 54 3.87 7.60 -8.07
CA PHE A 54 3.26 6.66 -7.13
C PHE A 54 3.01 7.29 -5.77
N ILE A 55 3.99 7.98 -5.18
CA ILE A 55 3.84 8.61 -3.87
C ILE A 55 2.82 9.76 -3.91
N ASP A 56 2.83 10.58 -4.96
CA ASP A 56 1.86 11.66 -5.13
C ASP A 56 0.43 11.12 -5.25
N ASP A 57 0.23 10.02 -5.98
CA ASP A 57 -1.07 9.35 -6.15
C ASP A 57 -1.61 8.77 -4.82
N LEU A 58 -0.74 8.51 -3.83
CA LEU A 58 -1.17 8.03 -2.51
C LEU A 58 -1.72 9.14 -1.61
N GLU A 59 -1.45 10.42 -1.89
CA GLU A 59 -1.78 11.52 -0.97
C GLU A 59 -3.28 11.55 -0.63
N VAL A 60 -4.13 11.55 -1.66
CA VAL A 60 -5.59 11.63 -1.49
C VAL A 60 -6.17 10.41 -0.75
N PRO A 61 -5.92 9.15 -1.15
CA PRO A 61 -6.49 8.01 -0.44
C PRO A 61 -5.93 7.88 0.98
N TYR A 62 -4.64 8.20 1.19
CA TYR A 62 -4.03 8.15 2.51
C TYR A 62 -4.65 9.18 3.46
N THR A 63 -4.71 10.46 3.05
CA THR A 63 -5.29 11.54 3.88
C THR A 63 -6.78 11.35 4.14
N THR A 64 -7.52 10.82 3.17
CA THR A 64 -8.95 10.50 3.33
C THR A 64 -9.14 9.42 4.39
N MET A 65 -8.38 8.32 4.31
CA MET A 65 -8.49 7.22 5.26
C MET A 65 -8.06 7.64 6.68
N GLU A 66 -6.97 8.41 6.81
CA GLU A 66 -6.52 8.96 8.10
C GLU A 66 -7.56 9.88 8.74
N HIS A 67 -8.23 10.71 7.95
CA HIS A 67 -9.30 11.56 8.46
C HIS A 67 -10.48 10.72 9.01
N ILE A 68 -10.88 9.69 8.30
CA ILE A 68 -11.97 8.79 8.72
C ILE A 68 -11.56 8.00 9.99
N ASP A 69 -10.35 7.46 10.03
CA ASP A 69 -9.80 6.73 11.18
C ASP A 69 -9.74 7.63 12.42
N SER A 70 -9.13 8.81 12.30
CA SER A 70 -9.05 9.79 13.40
C SER A 70 -10.43 10.25 13.89
N SER A 71 -11.39 10.47 12.99
CA SER A 71 -12.76 10.82 13.39
C SER A 71 -13.44 9.68 14.14
N SER A 72 -13.31 8.44 13.65
CA SER A 72 -13.92 7.27 14.30
C SER A 72 -13.34 7.01 15.70
N GLN A 73 -12.03 7.22 15.86
CA GLN A 73 -11.34 7.12 17.14
C GLN A 73 -11.80 8.21 18.11
N TRP A 74 -11.98 9.45 17.61
CA TRP A 74 -12.52 10.54 18.40
C TRP A 74 -13.95 10.26 18.87
N ASP A 75 -14.82 9.74 17.99
CA ASP A 75 -16.19 9.38 18.33
C ASP A 75 -16.24 8.32 19.45
N TYR A 76 -15.35 7.34 19.42
CA TYR A 76 -15.23 6.35 20.50
C TYR A 76 -14.67 6.96 21.79
N ALA A 77 -13.58 7.73 21.71
CA ALA A 77 -12.95 8.35 22.87
C ALA A 77 -13.87 9.36 23.59
N ALA A 78 -14.69 10.10 22.83
CA ALA A 78 -15.64 11.07 23.38
C ALA A 78 -16.96 10.42 23.85
N ASN A 79 -17.30 9.23 23.34
CA ASN A 79 -18.51 8.51 23.71
C ASN A 79 -18.31 6.99 23.63
N ILE A 80 -17.88 6.40 24.76
CA ILE A 80 -17.55 4.98 24.87
C ILE A 80 -18.84 4.15 24.84
N THR A 81 -19.10 3.54 23.69
CA THR A 81 -20.24 2.64 23.45
C THR A 81 -19.79 1.49 22.56
N GLU A 82 -20.46 0.33 22.65
CA GLU A 82 -20.17 -0.84 21.79
C GLU A 82 -20.31 -0.48 20.29
N TYR A 83 -21.25 0.38 19.94
CA TYR A 83 -21.41 0.86 18.57
C TYR A 83 -20.17 1.62 18.09
N ASN A 84 -19.68 2.59 18.87
CA ASN A 84 -18.50 3.37 18.50
C ASN A 84 -17.21 2.53 18.52
N GLU A 85 -17.09 1.58 19.45
CA GLU A 85 -15.99 0.61 19.48
C GLU A 85 -15.95 -0.23 18.19
N ASN A 86 -17.09 -0.80 17.80
CA ASN A 86 -17.19 -1.60 16.58
C ASN A 86 -16.91 -0.75 15.32
N ASN A 87 -17.36 0.51 15.31
CA ASN A 87 -17.12 1.42 14.19
C ASN A 87 -15.62 1.74 14.04
N THR A 88 -14.94 2.14 15.13
CA THR A 88 -13.51 2.45 15.06
C THR A 88 -12.68 1.22 14.72
N ASN A 89 -13.00 0.05 15.29
CA ASN A 89 -12.32 -1.21 14.96
C ASN A 89 -12.46 -1.56 13.47
N LYS A 90 -13.67 -1.41 12.91
CA LYS A 90 -13.90 -1.63 11.48
C LYS A 90 -13.06 -0.70 10.63
N VAL A 91 -13.06 0.60 10.93
CA VAL A 91 -12.29 1.60 10.18
C VAL A 91 -10.78 1.32 10.24
N SER A 92 -10.25 1.00 11.42
CA SER A 92 -8.83 0.67 11.58
C SER A 92 -8.42 -0.59 10.79
N ASN A 93 -9.29 -1.60 10.71
CA ASN A 93 -9.04 -2.78 9.88
C ASN A 93 -9.03 -2.46 8.37
N GLU A 94 -9.97 -1.62 7.89
CA GLU A 94 -10.00 -1.19 6.49
C GLU A 94 -8.80 -0.32 6.12
N LYS A 95 -8.36 0.57 7.03
CA LYS A 95 -7.12 1.32 6.88
C LYS A 95 -5.91 0.40 6.74
N ALA A 96 -5.78 -0.59 7.61
CA ALA A 96 -4.68 -1.54 7.55
C ALA A 96 -4.65 -2.34 6.23
N LYS A 97 -5.80 -2.73 5.67
CA LYS A 97 -5.87 -3.36 4.34
C LYS A 97 -5.34 -2.43 3.24
N LEU A 98 -5.71 -1.16 3.28
CA LEU A 98 -5.24 -0.16 2.31
C LEU A 98 -3.72 0.06 2.42
N GLU A 99 -3.21 0.22 3.65
CA GLU A 99 -1.76 0.34 3.92
C GLU A 99 -1.00 -0.91 3.46
N HIS A 100 -1.60 -2.09 3.57
CA HIS A 100 -1.03 -3.33 3.07
C HIS A 100 -0.81 -3.29 1.55
N GLU A 101 -1.82 -2.87 0.79
CA GLU A 101 -1.73 -2.73 -0.67
C GLU A 101 -0.66 -1.71 -1.09
N PHE A 102 -0.62 -0.56 -0.42
CA PHE A 102 0.38 0.47 -0.67
C PHE A 102 1.79 -0.04 -0.39
N GLY A 103 2.00 -0.72 0.73
CA GLY A 103 3.31 -1.23 1.08
C GLY A 103 3.79 -2.37 0.20
N LEU A 104 2.90 -3.25 -0.27
CA LEU A 104 3.27 -4.27 -1.26
C LEU A 104 3.64 -3.65 -2.61
N THR A 105 2.91 -2.62 -3.02
CA THR A 105 3.22 -1.87 -4.25
C THR A 105 4.54 -1.13 -4.12
N ALA A 106 4.80 -0.47 -2.99
CA ALA A 106 6.07 0.21 -2.72
C ALA A 106 7.27 -0.75 -2.76
N LYS A 107 7.11 -2.00 -2.29
CA LYS A 107 8.14 -3.05 -2.34
C LYS A 107 8.50 -3.51 -3.76
N ARG A 108 7.74 -3.11 -4.80
CA ARG A 108 8.08 -3.38 -6.21
C ARG A 108 9.12 -2.43 -6.78
N PHE A 109 9.37 -1.31 -6.11
CA PHE A 109 10.37 -0.34 -6.52
C PHE A 109 11.73 -0.67 -5.93
N ASP A 110 12.79 -0.40 -6.68
CA ASP A 110 14.17 -0.43 -6.19
C ASP A 110 14.50 0.83 -5.38
N TRP A 111 13.59 1.18 -4.47
CA TRP A 111 13.55 2.49 -3.83
C TRP A 111 14.80 2.76 -2.99
N GLN A 112 15.49 1.72 -2.53
CA GLN A 112 16.74 1.84 -1.77
C GLN A 112 17.86 2.50 -2.59
N ASN A 113 17.81 2.35 -3.92
CA ASN A 113 18.80 2.88 -4.86
C ASN A 113 18.37 4.20 -5.53
N PHE A 114 17.22 4.78 -5.16
CA PHE A 114 16.82 6.10 -5.65
C PHE A 114 17.80 7.20 -5.20
N LYS A 115 18.01 8.19 -6.06
CA LYS A 115 18.94 9.30 -5.79
C LYS A 115 18.33 10.31 -4.80
N ASN A 116 17.03 10.56 -4.90
CA ASN A 116 16.32 11.47 -4.00
C ASN A 116 16.15 10.85 -2.61
N GLU A 117 16.80 11.45 -1.61
CA GLU A 117 16.76 10.98 -0.23
C GLU A 117 15.38 11.13 0.42
N SER A 118 14.64 12.20 0.08
CA SER A 118 13.29 12.41 0.60
C SER A 118 12.34 11.34 0.06
N LEU A 119 12.45 11.01 -1.23
CA LEU A 119 11.66 9.94 -1.84
C LEU A 119 11.96 8.59 -1.19
N ARG A 120 13.24 8.28 -0.94
CA ARG A 120 13.66 7.10 -0.16
C ARG A 120 13.02 7.01 1.22
N ARG A 121 12.87 8.15 1.91
CA ARG A 121 12.23 8.19 3.24
C ARG A 121 10.75 7.89 3.14
N LEU A 122 10.06 8.46 2.16
CA LEU A 122 8.63 8.21 1.92
C LEU A 122 8.38 6.73 1.58
N PHE A 123 9.17 6.16 0.65
CA PHE A 123 9.09 4.74 0.32
C PHE A 123 9.37 3.83 1.51
N ARG A 124 10.35 4.16 2.36
CA ARG A 124 10.61 3.39 3.58
C ARG A 124 9.38 3.37 4.49
N HIS A 125 8.72 4.50 4.65
CA HIS A 125 7.52 4.60 5.48
C HIS A 125 6.40 3.73 4.90
N VAL A 126 6.04 3.93 3.63
CA VAL A 126 4.96 3.20 2.96
C VAL A 126 5.25 1.69 2.89
N ALA A 127 6.49 1.27 2.64
CA ALA A 127 6.86 -0.14 2.56
C ALA A 127 6.88 -0.87 3.91
N THR A 128 6.84 -0.13 5.03
CA THR A 128 6.87 -0.70 6.38
C THR A 128 5.44 -0.98 6.86
N LEU A 129 5.01 -2.23 6.71
CA LEU A 129 3.61 -2.63 6.88
C LEU A 129 3.10 -2.65 8.34
N GLY A 130 3.95 -2.81 9.36
CA GLY A 130 3.47 -2.88 10.75
C GLY A 130 2.38 -3.95 10.96
N LEU A 131 1.24 -3.57 11.54
CA LEU A 131 0.07 -4.46 11.75
C LEU A 131 -0.60 -4.88 10.45
N ALA A 132 -0.52 -4.06 9.39
CA ALA A 132 -1.07 -4.38 8.08
C ALA A 132 -0.44 -5.64 7.46
N ALA A 133 0.70 -6.11 7.97
CA ALA A 133 1.31 -7.37 7.54
C ALA A 133 0.59 -8.64 8.06
N LEU A 134 -0.34 -8.51 9.02
CA LEU A 134 -1.06 -9.64 9.59
C LEU A 134 -2.18 -10.13 8.64
N PRO A 135 -2.49 -11.42 8.63
CA PRO A 135 -3.72 -11.93 8.04
C PRO A 135 -4.97 -11.34 8.72
N ASP A 136 -6.08 -11.23 7.98
CA ASP A 136 -7.33 -10.58 8.41
C ASP A 136 -7.83 -11.04 9.79
N ASP A 137 -7.83 -12.36 10.07
CA ASP A 137 -8.29 -12.92 11.34
C ASP A 137 -7.44 -12.44 12.54
N LYS A 138 -6.12 -12.33 12.34
CA LYS A 138 -5.19 -11.85 13.35
C LYS A 138 -5.20 -10.33 13.47
N LEU A 139 -5.41 -9.63 12.37
CA LEU A 139 -5.58 -8.18 12.35
C LEU A 139 -6.82 -7.79 13.15
N GLU A 140 -7.97 -8.39 12.86
CA GLU A 140 -9.22 -8.15 13.59
C GLU A 140 -9.07 -8.41 15.10
N ASN A 141 -8.41 -9.51 15.46
CA ASN A 141 -8.15 -9.84 16.87
C ASN A 141 -7.22 -8.81 17.53
N ALA A 142 -6.14 -8.40 16.86
CA ALA A 142 -5.22 -7.39 17.38
C ALA A 142 -5.92 -6.04 17.60
N THR A 143 -6.74 -5.60 16.65
CA THR A 143 -7.53 -4.38 16.73
C THR A 143 -8.52 -4.44 17.90
N SER A 144 -9.28 -5.54 18.04
CA SER A 144 -10.23 -5.71 19.15
C SER A 144 -9.54 -5.79 20.51
N LEU A 145 -8.35 -6.40 20.60
CA LEU A 145 -7.58 -6.42 21.84
C LEU A 145 -7.11 -5.01 22.22
N SER A 146 -6.67 -4.22 21.23
CA SER A 146 -6.25 -2.84 21.45
C SER A 146 -7.40 -1.98 21.97
N SER A 147 -8.61 -2.10 21.42
CA SER A 147 -9.77 -1.32 21.88
C SER A 147 -10.20 -1.64 23.31
N LYS A 148 -10.03 -2.91 23.74
CA LYS A 148 -10.38 -3.39 25.08
C LYS A 148 -9.33 -3.08 26.16
N MET A 149 -8.10 -2.75 25.74
CA MET A 149 -7.00 -2.38 26.64
C MET A 149 -6.87 -0.86 26.84
N ALA A 150 -7.45 -0.07 25.93
CA ALA A 150 -7.51 1.39 25.99
C ALA A 150 -8.48 1.86 27.08
#